data_AF-A0A9W5YEC4-F1
#
_entry.id   AF-A0A9W5YEC4-F1
#
_cell.length_a   1.000
_cell.length_b   1.000
_cell.length_c   1.000
_cell.angle_alpha   90.00
_cell.angle_beta   90.00
_cell.angle_gamma   90.00
#
_symmetry.space_group_name_H-M   'P 1'
#
loop_
_entity.id
_entity.type
_entity.pdbx_description
1 polymer ?
#
loop_
_entity_poly.entity_id
_entity_poly.type
_entity_poly.pdbx_seq_one_letter_code
_entity_poly.pdbx_strand_id
1 'polypeptide(L)'
;MGKRFEKYYGKFLRRFLKIINPVKKLVITTDCEVHKFNNYHALKLLKQYGYENDYEFLKPYIEDINAGSVWADQDFRSIAHFYNPNIERGLFGNNHSLALTKDYYDNALKYWKEGSKDKSMFYLGACVHIIQDLTISQHVKIRLLDEHRQYENYVKYTHDLVKEYIAHKPPILLGSPEKYIRYNAIRAIRIDKKVKNIPTRKLRFYNKTLYSLPLAQRTTAGCYILFIKELKNSCLYE
;
A
#
# COMPACT_ATOMS: atom_id res chain seq x y z
N MET A 1 15.38 22.76 -19.33
CA MET A 1 16.36 22.36 -18.28
C MET A 1 15.99 21.11 -17.44
N GLY A 2 14.85 20.43 -17.63
CA GLY A 2 14.35 19.40 -16.68
C GLY A 2 14.85 17.94 -16.86
N LYS A 3 14.83 17.37 -18.07
CA LYS A 3 15.03 15.91 -18.26
C LYS A 3 16.45 15.39 -17.98
N ARG A 4 17.48 16.20 -18.28
CA ARG A 4 18.89 15.82 -18.05
C ARG A 4 19.21 15.81 -16.55
N PHE A 5 18.74 16.82 -15.82
CA PHE A 5 18.96 16.96 -14.38
C PHE A 5 18.25 15.83 -13.59
N GLU A 6 17.02 15.48 -13.95
CA GLU A 6 16.31 14.31 -13.41
C GLU A 6 17.06 12.99 -13.62
N LYS A 7 17.63 12.78 -14.82
CA LYS A 7 18.40 11.56 -15.14
C LYS A 7 19.65 11.43 -14.27
N TYR A 8 20.36 12.53 -14.04
CA TYR A 8 21.56 12.56 -13.19
C TYR A 8 21.23 12.39 -11.71
N TYR A 9 20.21 13.10 -11.21
CA TYR A 9 19.74 12.97 -9.83
C TYR A 9 19.21 11.56 -9.54
N GLY A 10 18.44 10.97 -10.45
CA GLY A 10 17.97 9.58 -10.33
C GLY A 10 19.08 8.54 -10.40
N LYS A 11 20.19 8.80 -11.13
CA LYS A 11 21.36 7.92 -11.14
C LYS A 11 22.15 8.03 -9.83
N PHE A 12 22.26 9.24 -9.27
CA PHE A 12 22.89 9.50 -7.99
C PHE A 12 22.10 8.89 -6.82
N LEU A 13 20.79 9.09 -6.77
CA LEU A 13 19.90 8.51 -5.76
C LEU A 13 19.92 6.98 -5.80
N ARG A 14 19.89 6.35 -6.99
CA ARG A 14 20.02 4.89 -7.14
C ARG A 14 21.36 4.37 -6.61
N ARG A 15 22.45 5.13 -6.78
CA ARG A 15 23.77 4.79 -6.22
C ARG A 15 23.80 4.98 -4.70
N PHE A 16 23.28 6.09 -4.19
CA PHE A 16 23.21 6.36 -2.75
C PHE A 16 22.37 5.29 -2.02
N LEU A 17 21.21 4.92 -2.57
CA LEU A 17 20.34 3.88 -2.04
C LEU A 17 20.99 2.47 -2.07
N LYS A 18 21.99 2.20 -2.91
CA LYS A 18 22.72 0.92 -2.91
C LYS A 18 23.75 0.80 -1.78
N ILE A 19 24.15 1.91 -1.16
CA ILE A 19 25.27 1.95 -0.20
C ILE A 19 24.81 1.68 1.26
N ILE A 20 23.51 1.76 1.58
CA ILE A 20 23.00 1.74 2.97
C ILE A 20 22.39 0.37 3.36
N ASN A 21 23.14 -0.72 3.21
CA ASN A 21 22.63 -2.11 3.23
C ASN A 21 21.98 -2.59 4.57
N PRO A 22 22.58 -2.39 5.77
CA PRO A 22 22.01 -2.90 7.01
C PRO A 22 20.82 -2.07 7.53
N VAL A 23 20.84 -0.75 7.32
CA VAL A 23 19.71 0.13 7.70
C VAL A 23 18.49 -0.16 6.82
N LYS A 24 18.70 -0.44 5.53
CA LYS A 24 17.63 -0.84 4.62
C LYS A 24 16.93 -2.13 5.05
N LYS A 25 17.69 -3.15 5.43
CA LYS A 25 17.11 -4.44 5.85
C LYS A 25 16.19 -4.28 7.05
N LEU A 26 16.56 -3.41 8.01
CA LEU A 26 15.72 -3.12 9.17
C LEU A 26 14.42 -2.40 8.77
N VAL A 27 14.48 -1.38 7.90
CA VAL A 27 13.30 -0.63 7.43
C VAL A 27 12.32 -1.55 6.67
N ILE A 28 12.83 -2.40 5.79
CA ILE A 28 12.02 -3.38 5.05
C ILE A 28 11.32 -4.33 6.02
N THR A 29 12.02 -4.88 7.01
CA THR A 29 11.37 -5.75 8.01
C THR A 29 10.31 -5.02 8.85
N THR A 30 10.42 -3.71 9.02
CA THR A 30 9.46 -2.94 9.82
C THR A 30 8.18 -2.59 9.08
N ASP A 31 8.26 -2.27 7.79
CA ASP A 31 7.07 -1.96 6.98
C ASP A 31 6.24 -3.22 6.74
N CYS A 32 6.91 -4.36 6.53
CA CYS A 32 6.30 -5.69 6.41
C CYS A 32 5.27 -6.03 7.50
N GLU A 33 5.53 -5.73 8.78
CA GLU A 33 4.59 -6.06 9.88
C GLU A 33 3.34 -5.17 9.86
N VAL A 34 3.49 -3.89 9.49
CA VAL A 34 2.36 -2.97 9.36
C VAL A 34 1.46 -3.36 8.19
N HIS A 35 2.04 -3.85 7.08
CA HIS A 35 1.26 -4.38 5.95
C HIS A 35 0.47 -5.62 6.31
N LYS A 36 1.08 -6.58 7.03
CA LYS A 36 0.39 -7.76 7.56
C LYS A 36 -0.77 -7.35 8.47
N PHE A 37 -0.52 -6.42 9.40
CA PHE A 37 -1.57 -5.87 10.26
C PHE A 37 -2.74 -5.30 9.45
N ASN A 38 -2.45 -4.51 8.41
CA ASN A 38 -3.49 -3.96 7.55
C ASN A 38 -4.27 -5.05 6.80
N ASN A 39 -3.62 -6.10 6.30
CA ASN A 39 -4.26 -7.23 5.63
C ASN A 39 -5.18 -8.00 6.59
N TYR A 40 -4.73 -8.30 7.81
CA TYR A 40 -5.55 -8.96 8.83
C TYR A 40 -6.78 -8.13 9.20
N HIS A 41 -6.62 -6.81 9.40
CA HIS A 41 -7.75 -5.94 9.72
C HIS A 41 -8.68 -5.71 8.53
N ALA A 42 -8.16 -5.69 7.31
CA ALA A 42 -8.98 -5.67 6.11
C ALA A 42 -9.85 -6.93 6.00
N LEU A 43 -9.28 -8.11 6.28
CA LEU A 43 -10.02 -9.38 6.30
C LEU A 43 -11.11 -9.37 7.39
N LYS A 44 -10.81 -8.86 8.59
CA LYS A 44 -11.82 -8.69 9.67
C LYS A 44 -12.94 -7.72 9.28
N LEU A 45 -12.65 -6.64 8.54
CA LEU A 45 -13.67 -5.73 8.03
C LEU A 45 -14.66 -6.42 7.09
N LEU A 46 -14.22 -7.38 6.27
CA LEU A 46 -15.12 -8.15 5.42
C LEU A 46 -16.18 -8.87 6.26
N LYS A 47 -15.73 -9.61 7.29
CA LYS A 47 -16.60 -10.31 8.24
C LYS A 47 -17.57 -9.35 8.93
N GLN A 48 -17.06 -8.23 9.46
CA GLN A 48 -17.85 -7.26 10.22
C GLN A 48 -18.95 -6.58 9.38
N TYR A 49 -18.72 -6.40 8.08
CA TYR A 49 -19.59 -5.61 7.21
C TYR A 49 -20.41 -6.45 6.23
N GLY A 50 -20.64 -7.72 6.54
CA GLY A 50 -21.56 -8.59 5.78
C GLY A 50 -20.95 -9.25 4.54
N TYR A 51 -19.63 -9.20 4.38
CA TYR A 51 -18.90 -9.89 3.32
C TYR A 51 -18.32 -11.23 3.82
N GLU A 52 -19.13 -12.01 4.56
CA GLU A 52 -18.68 -13.27 5.18
C GLU A 52 -18.15 -14.26 4.15
N ASN A 53 -18.82 -14.40 2.99
CA ASN A 53 -18.36 -15.28 1.92
C ASN A 53 -16.98 -14.89 1.37
N ASP A 54 -16.72 -13.58 1.27
CA ASP A 54 -15.45 -13.07 0.79
C ASP A 54 -14.35 -13.24 1.87
N TYR A 55 -14.71 -13.12 3.15
CA TYR A 55 -13.85 -13.46 4.29
C TYR A 55 -13.47 -14.94 4.28
N GLU A 56 -14.45 -15.84 4.19
CA GLU A 56 -14.26 -17.29 4.16
C GLU A 56 -13.43 -17.73 2.95
N PHE A 57 -13.57 -17.04 1.82
CA PHE A 57 -12.78 -17.28 0.62
C PHE A 57 -11.31 -16.88 0.80
N LEU A 58 -11.02 -15.72 1.40
CA LEU A 58 -9.64 -15.21 1.51
C LEU A 58 -8.89 -15.70 2.75
N LYS A 59 -9.58 -16.07 3.83
CA LYS A 59 -8.91 -16.46 5.08
C LYS A 59 -7.86 -17.58 4.92
N PRO A 60 -8.01 -18.59 4.05
CA PRO A 60 -6.99 -19.65 3.91
C PRO A 60 -5.72 -19.13 3.21
N TYR A 61 -5.81 -18.01 2.50
CA TYR A 61 -4.74 -17.44 1.68
C TYR A 61 -4.04 -16.24 2.33
N ILE A 62 -4.36 -15.92 3.60
CA ILE A 62 -3.80 -14.73 4.26
C ILE A 62 -2.28 -14.77 4.33
N GLU A 63 -1.68 -15.95 4.47
CA GLU A 63 -0.22 -16.11 4.47
C GLU A 63 0.38 -15.86 3.08
N ASP A 64 -0.25 -16.30 2.00
CA ASP A 64 0.20 -16.03 0.62
C ASP A 64 0.11 -14.52 0.31
N ILE A 65 -1.00 -13.89 0.70
CA ILE A 65 -1.20 -12.45 0.58
C ILE A 65 -0.11 -11.70 1.37
N ASN A 66 0.17 -12.11 2.60
CA ASN A 66 1.20 -11.49 3.41
C ASN A 66 2.60 -11.70 2.80
N ALA A 67 2.90 -12.89 2.27
CA ALA A 67 4.15 -13.17 1.58
C ALA A 67 4.33 -12.26 0.36
N GLY A 68 3.27 -12.02 -0.40
CA GLY A 68 3.25 -11.09 -1.53
C GLY A 68 3.51 -9.64 -1.12
N SER A 69 2.86 -9.18 -0.05
CA SER A 69 3.09 -7.84 0.51
C SER A 69 4.54 -7.65 0.98
N VAL A 70 5.10 -8.65 1.66
CA VAL A 70 6.49 -8.66 2.12
C VAL A 70 7.48 -8.67 0.95
N TRP A 71 7.18 -9.44 -0.09
CA TRP A 71 8.03 -9.53 -1.28
C TRP A 71 8.07 -8.21 -2.06
N ALA A 72 6.91 -7.55 -2.22
CA ALA A 72 6.84 -6.26 -2.91
C ALA A 72 7.68 -5.17 -2.23
N ASP A 73 7.82 -5.25 -0.90
CA ASP A 73 8.63 -4.36 -0.08
C ASP A 73 10.15 -4.64 -0.17
N GLN A 74 10.51 -5.90 -0.43
CA GLN A 74 11.91 -6.36 -0.59
C GLN A 74 12.45 -6.15 -2.01
N ASP A 75 11.60 -6.20 -3.04
CA ASP A 75 12.02 -5.96 -4.43
C ASP A 75 12.35 -4.47 -4.63
N PHE A 76 13.53 -4.18 -5.19
CA PHE A 76 14.13 -2.84 -5.25
C PHE A 76 13.42 -1.90 -6.26
N ARG A 77 12.14 -1.60 -6.01
CA ARG A 77 11.34 -0.57 -6.70
C ARG A 77 10.85 0.51 -5.75
N SER A 78 11.64 0.89 -4.74
CA SER A 78 11.38 2.09 -3.91
C SER A 78 11.08 3.36 -4.75
N ILE A 79 11.54 3.47 -6.00
CA ILE A 79 11.25 4.59 -6.91
C ILE A 79 9.83 4.49 -7.52
N ALA A 80 9.24 3.30 -7.54
CA ALA A 80 7.94 3.02 -8.12
C ALA A 80 6.76 3.21 -7.16
N HIS A 81 6.98 3.37 -5.86
CA HIS A 81 5.89 3.54 -4.88
C HIS A 81 5.41 4.99 -4.80
N PHE A 82 5.95 5.86 -5.66
CA PHE A 82 5.57 7.25 -5.70
C PHE A 82 4.42 7.51 -6.67
N TYR A 83 3.40 8.21 -6.21
CA TYR A 83 2.34 8.76 -7.06
C TYR A 83 1.94 10.15 -6.58
N ASN A 84 2.10 11.16 -7.44
CA ASN A 84 1.54 12.48 -7.19
C ASN A 84 0.22 12.62 -7.98
N PRO A 85 -0.93 12.71 -7.29
CA PRO A 85 -2.24 12.76 -7.94
C PRO A 85 -2.50 14.07 -8.69
N ASN A 86 -1.80 15.16 -8.37
CA ASN A 86 -2.02 16.47 -9.01
C ASN A 86 -1.39 16.56 -10.41
N ILE A 87 -0.37 15.73 -10.67
CA ILE A 87 0.34 15.67 -11.96
C ILE A 87 0.24 14.30 -12.61
N GLU A 88 -0.52 13.38 -11.99
CA GLU A 88 -0.68 11.97 -12.33
C GLU A 88 0.62 11.21 -12.64
N ARG A 89 1.71 11.53 -11.94
CA ARG A 89 3.06 10.98 -12.21
C ARG A 89 3.76 10.54 -10.94
N GLY A 90 4.62 9.51 -11.07
CA GLY A 90 5.57 9.13 -10.03
C GLY A 90 6.86 9.96 -10.05
N LEU A 91 7.88 9.51 -9.32
CA LEU A 91 9.22 10.10 -9.33
C LEU A 91 9.80 10.08 -10.75
N PHE A 92 10.33 11.21 -11.24
CA PHE A 92 10.92 11.38 -12.59
C PHE A 92 9.97 11.26 -13.80
N GLY A 93 8.67 11.49 -13.62
CA GLY A 93 7.75 11.66 -14.75
C GLY A 93 7.28 10.38 -15.45
N ASN A 94 7.47 9.19 -14.85
CA ASN A 94 6.97 7.92 -15.37
C ASN A 94 5.79 7.34 -14.55
N ASN A 95 4.93 6.57 -15.23
CA ASN A 95 3.79 5.80 -14.68
C ASN A 95 4.28 4.52 -14.00
N HIS A 96 4.63 4.53 -12.72
CA HIS A 96 5.18 3.33 -12.07
C HIS A 96 4.28 2.70 -11.00
N SER A 97 3.78 3.42 -9.99
CA SER A 97 2.88 2.84 -8.96
C SER A 97 1.57 2.36 -9.55
N LEU A 98 0.94 3.18 -10.41
CA LEU A 98 -0.29 2.80 -11.12
C LEU A 98 -0.08 1.57 -12.03
N ALA A 99 0.96 1.59 -12.86
CA ALA A 99 1.28 0.47 -13.75
C ALA A 99 1.63 -0.79 -12.96
N LEU A 100 2.45 -0.66 -11.91
CA LEU A 100 2.86 -1.78 -11.07
C LEU A 100 1.69 -2.39 -10.28
N THR A 101 0.81 -1.53 -9.75
CA THR A 101 -0.42 -2.00 -9.08
C THR A 101 -1.29 -2.77 -10.07
N LYS A 102 -1.45 -2.25 -11.29
CA LYS A 102 -2.18 -2.91 -12.36
C LYS A 102 -1.51 -4.25 -12.74
N ASP A 103 -0.21 -4.26 -12.97
CA ASP A 103 0.54 -5.46 -13.34
C ASP A 103 0.41 -6.55 -12.27
N TYR A 104 0.54 -6.21 -10.99
CA TYR A 104 0.33 -7.17 -9.90
C TYR A 104 -1.11 -7.66 -9.84
N TYR A 105 -2.07 -6.76 -10.01
CA TYR A 105 -3.49 -7.13 -10.00
C TYR A 105 -3.86 -8.04 -11.19
N ASP A 106 -3.41 -7.71 -12.39
CA ASP A 106 -3.64 -8.50 -13.61
C ASP A 106 -2.96 -9.88 -13.50
N ASN A 107 -1.76 -9.95 -12.91
CA ASN A 107 -1.12 -11.23 -12.59
C ASN A 107 -1.90 -12.04 -11.56
N ALA A 108 -2.46 -11.40 -10.52
CA ALA A 108 -3.30 -12.08 -9.55
C ALA A 108 -4.50 -12.76 -10.23
N LEU A 109 -5.20 -12.04 -11.11
CA LEU A 109 -6.32 -12.59 -11.89
C LEU A 109 -5.87 -13.71 -12.83
N LYS A 110 -4.75 -13.51 -13.55
CA LYS A 110 -4.20 -14.49 -14.48
C LYS A 110 -3.87 -15.82 -13.78
N TYR A 111 -3.08 -15.78 -12.71
CA TYR A 111 -2.68 -16.99 -12.00
C TYR A 111 -3.86 -17.71 -11.37
N TRP A 112 -4.93 -16.99 -11.00
CA TRP A 112 -6.16 -17.62 -10.55
C TRP A 112 -6.78 -18.50 -11.63
N LYS A 113 -6.92 -17.94 -12.84
CA LYS A 113 -7.47 -18.66 -14.01
C LYS A 113 -6.63 -19.87 -14.41
N GLU A 114 -5.31 -19.75 -14.27
CA GLU A 114 -4.37 -20.86 -14.52
C GLU A 114 -4.34 -21.91 -13.39
N GLY A 115 -5.18 -21.77 -12.35
CA GLY A 115 -5.27 -22.71 -11.23
C GLY A 115 -4.18 -22.55 -10.16
N SER A 116 -3.23 -21.63 -10.35
CA SER A 116 -2.17 -21.31 -9.38
C SER A 116 -2.65 -20.32 -8.32
N LYS A 117 -3.53 -20.80 -7.43
CA LYS A 117 -4.25 -19.95 -6.45
C LYS A 117 -3.33 -19.29 -5.41
N ASP A 118 -2.32 -20.00 -4.95
CA ASP A 118 -1.26 -19.48 -4.08
C ASP A 118 -0.53 -18.28 -4.72
N LYS A 119 -0.08 -18.43 -5.97
CA LYS A 119 0.57 -17.35 -6.73
C LYS A 119 -0.37 -16.19 -6.99
N SER A 120 -1.64 -16.48 -7.29
CA SER A 120 -2.67 -15.46 -7.43
C SER A 120 -2.75 -14.57 -6.19
N MET A 121 -2.84 -15.20 -5.01
CA MET A 121 -2.97 -14.52 -3.73
C MET A 121 -1.70 -13.78 -3.34
N PHE A 122 -0.54 -14.33 -3.68
CA PHE A 122 0.74 -13.64 -3.58
C PHE A 122 0.76 -12.33 -4.39
N TYR A 123 0.35 -12.36 -5.66
CA TYR A 123 0.29 -11.14 -6.47
C TYR A 123 -0.78 -10.15 -5.99
N LEU A 124 -1.91 -10.63 -5.43
CA LEU A 124 -2.88 -9.78 -4.76
C LEU A 124 -2.25 -9.08 -3.55
N GLY A 125 -1.46 -9.81 -2.76
CA GLY A 125 -0.64 -9.29 -1.66
C GLY A 125 0.30 -8.16 -2.09
N ALA A 126 1.01 -8.36 -3.20
CA ALA A 126 1.89 -7.35 -3.78
C ALA A 126 1.11 -6.10 -4.26
N CYS A 127 -0.08 -6.30 -4.83
CA CYS A 127 -0.96 -5.20 -5.24
C CYS A 127 -1.45 -4.36 -4.04
N VAL A 128 -1.98 -5.01 -2.99
CA VAL A 128 -2.52 -4.27 -1.83
C VAL A 128 -1.43 -3.59 -1.02
N HIS A 129 -0.19 -4.07 -1.04
CA HIS A 129 0.96 -3.37 -0.48
C HIS A 129 1.12 -1.97 -1.10
N ILE A 130 1.12 -1.85 -2.43
CA ILE A 130 1.22 -0.54 -3.11
C ILE A 130 0.01 0.36 -2.79
N ILE A 131 -1.19 -0.22 -2.68
CA ILE A 131 -2.40 0.51 -2.27
C ILE A 131 -2.24 1.10 -0.85
N GLN A 132 -1.65 0.33 0.08
CA GLN A 132 -1.43 0.72 1.47
C GLN A 132 -0.37 1.82 1.58
N ASP A 133 0.75 1.71 0.86
CA ASP A 133 1.83 2.72 0.83
C ASP A 133 1.30 4.11 0.48
N LEU A 134 0.38 4.20 -0.47
CA LEU A 134 -0.17 5.48 -0.91
C LEU A 134 -1.15 6.13 0.07
N THR A 135 -1.42 5.51 1.22
CA THR A 135 -2.09 6.19 2.35
C THR A 135 -1.15 7.08 3.14
N ILE A 136 0.16 6.95 2.91
CA ILE A 136 1.22 7.64 3.62
C ILE A 136 1.84 8.67 2.67
N SER A 137 1.76 9.94 3.06
CA SER A 137 2.10 11.05 2.17
C SER A 137 3.57 11.13 1.77
N GLN A 138 4.47 10.50 2.53
CA GLN A 138 5.89 10.42 2.18
C GLN A 138 6.07 9.69 0.84
N HIS A 139 5.30 8.62 0.60
CA HIS A 139 5.23 7.91 -0.68
C HIS A 139 4.48 8.73 -1.75
N VAL A 140 3.84 9.85 -1.42
CA VAL A 140 3.14 10.71 -2.40
C VAL A 140 3.96 11.95 -2.79
N LYS A 141 4.68 12.52 -1.82
CA LYS A 141 5.37 13.81 -1.94
C LYS A 141 6.76 13.72 -2.56
N ILE A 142 7.28 12.52 -2.86
CA ILE A 142 8.58 12.35 -3.56
C ILE A 142 9.74 12.96 -2.74
N ARG A 143 9.64 12.97 -1.40
CA ARG A 143 10.69 13.49 -0.51
C ARG A 143 11.26 12.36 0.35
N LEU A 144 12.40 11.81 -0.09
CA LEU A 144 13.12 10.72 0.60
C LEU A 144 13.86 11.17 1.88
N LEU A 145 14.12 12.46 2.05
CA LEU A 145 15.05 12.98 3.07
C LEU A 145 14.38 13.56 4.32
N ASP A 146 13.06 13.77 4.34
CA ASP A 146 12.37 14.37 5.48
C ASP A 146 11.57 13.34 6.28
N GLU A 147 12.05 13.03 7.49
CA GLU A 147 11.33 12.35 8.59
C GLU A 147 10.67 10.98 8.31
N HIS A 148 10.79 10.42 7.11
CA HIS A 148 10.16 9.16 6.66
C HIS A 148 10.42 7.99 7.63
N ARG A 149 11.70 7.72 7.91
CA ARG A 149 12.13 6.68 8.85
C ARG A 149 11.63 6.88 10.28
N GLN A 150 11.52 8.13 10.73
CA GLN A 150 11.05 8.42 12.08
C GLN A 150 9.56 8.13 12.21
N TYR A 151 8.80 8.42 11.16
CA TYR A 151 7.39 8.12 11.11
C TYR A 151 7.14 6.61 10.99
N GLU A 152 7.86 5.90 10.11
CA GLU A 152 7.76 4.43 9.99
C GLU A 152 8.08 3.73 11.30
N ASN A 153 9.19 4.12 11.96
CA ASN A 153 9.53 3.58 13.28
C ASN A 153 8.43 3.87 14.31
N TYR A 154 7.83 5.06 14.28
CA TYR A 154 6.71 5.37 15.17
C TYR A 154 5.54 4.42 14.93
N VAL A 155 5.14 4.22 13.67
CA VAL A 155 4.03 3.33 13.30
C VAL A 155 4.36 1.89 13.72
N LYS A 156 5.58 1.41 13.45
CA LYS A 156 6.05 0.08 13.87
C LYS A 156 5.79 -0.19 15.35
N TYR A 157 6.14 0.73 16.24
CA TYR A 157 5.99 0.52 17.68
C TYR A 157 4.59 0.84 18.22
N THR A 158 3.66 1.33 17.39
CA THR A 158 2.35 1.79 17.87
C THR A 158 1.16 1.19 17.14
N HIS A 159 1.36 0.59 15.95
CA HIS A 159 0.30 0.11 15.08
C HIS A 159 -0.66 -0.88 15.76
N ASP A 160 -0.13 -1.77 16.58
CA ASP A 160 -0.84 -2.82 17.32
C ASP A 160 -1.18 -2.43 18.78
N LEU A 161 -0.54 -1.39 19.31
CA LEU A 161 -0.79 -0.90 20.68
C LEU A 161 -1.96 0.09 20.76
N VAL A 162 -2.23 0.84 19.69
CA VAL A 162 -3.24 1.91 19.66
C VAL A 162 -4.51 1.39 18.96
N LYS A 163 -5.57 1.17 19.74
CA LYS A 163 -6.83 0.60 19.23
C LYS A 163 -7.49 1.46 18.16
N GLU A 164 -7.35 2.78 18.26
CA GLU A 164 -7.92 3.76 17.35
C GLU A 164 -7.31 3.70 15.93
N TYR A 165 -6.22 2.96 15.74
CA TYR A 165 -5.65 2.68 14.42
C TYR A 165 -6.38 1.57 13.66
N ILE A 166 -7.29 0.86 14.33
CA ILE A 166 -8.15 -0.12 13.70
C ILE A 166 -9.34 0.59 13.06
N ALA A 167 -9.63 0.24 11.81
CA ALA A 167 -10.78 0.73 11.10
C ALA A 167 -12.07 0.18 11.72
N HIS A 168 -12.98 1.10 12.05
CA HIS A 168 -14.33 0.77 12.49
C HIS A 168 -15.40 1.21 11.49
N LYS A 169 -15.01 1.63 10.29
CA LYS A 169 -15.91 2.07 9.21
C LYS A 169 -15.88 1.06 8.05
N PRO A 170 -16.94 0.97 7.23
CA PRO A 170 -17.05 -0.04 6.18
C PRO A 170 -15.92 0.06 5.14
N PRO A 171 -15.64 -1.03 4.40
CA PRO A 171 -14.75 -1.01 3.25
C PRO A 171 -15.05 0.15 2.29
N ILE A 172 -14.02 0.67 1.63
CA ILE A 172 -14.17 1.69 0.59
C ILE A 172 -14.21 0.97 -0.74
N LEU A 173 -15.32 1.01 -1.48
CA LEU A 173 -15.46 0.29 -2.74
C LEU A 173 -15.14 1.21 -3.93
N LEU A 174 -14.14 0.82 -4.72
CA LEU A 174 -13.75 1.49 -5.96
C LEU A 174 -13.65 0.45 -7.08
N GLY A 175 -13.97 0.87 -8.30
CA GLY A 175 -14.14 -0.04 -9.44
C GLY A 175 -12.87 -0.42 -10.21
N SER A 176 -11.67 -0.14 -9.68
CA SER A 176 -10.40 -0.61 -10.26
C SER A 176 -9.24 -0.44 -9.27
N PRO A 177 -8.15 -1.22 -9.35
CA PRO A 177 -6.96 -1.04 -8.51
C PRO A 177 -6.36 0.37 -8.63
N GLU A 178 -6.37 0.95 -9.83
CA GLU A 178 -5.86 2.31 -10.08
C GLU A 178 -6.67 3.40 -9.35
N LYS A 179 -7.98 3.19 -9.18
CA LYS A 179 -8.83 4.11 -8.42
C LYS A 179 -8.45 4.12 -6.94
N TYR A 180 -8.06 2.98 -6.36
CA TYR A 180 -7.56 2.91 -4.99
C TYR A 180 -6.27 3.70 -4.80
N ILE A 181 -5.32 3.56 -5.72
CA ILE A 181 -4.07 4.32 -5.75
C ILE A 181 -4.34 5.82 -5.75
N ARG A 182 -5.16 6.30 -6.69
CA ARG A 182 -5.50 7.73 -6.82
C ARG A 182 -6.20 8.24 -5.56
N TYR A 183 -7.18 7.48 -5.08
CA TYR A 183 -7.95 7.84 -3.89
C TYR A 183 -7.07 7.97 -2.66
N ASN A 184 -6.21 6.99 -2.39
CA ASN A 184 -5.33 6.97 -1.24
C ASN A 184 -4.31 8.11 -1.30
N ALA A 185 -3.69 8.34 -2.44
CA ALA A 185 -2.70 9.42 -2.58
C ALA A 185 -3.30 10.82 -2.32
N ILE A 186 -4.51 11.07 -2.82
CA ILE A 186 -5.24 12.33 -2.54
C ILE A 186 -5.54 12.47 -1.05
N ARG A 187 -6.00 11.39 -0.41
CA ARG A 187 -6.29 11.39 1.03
C ARG A 187 -5.03 11.59 1.86
N ALA A 188 -3.92 10.98 1.50
CA ALA A 188 -2.65 11.14 2.20
C ALA A 188 -2.17 12.61 2.21
N ILE A 189 -2.30 13.33 1.09
CA ILE A 189 -2.02 14.78 1.02
C ILE A 189 -2.94 15.57 1.95
N ARG A 190 -4.24 15.22 1.98
CA ARG A 190 -5.22 15.91 2.84
C ARG A 190 -4.93 15.67 4.32
N ILE A 191 -4.59 14.44 4.70
CA ILE A 191 -4.19 14.08 6.07
C ILE A 191 -2.99 14.91 6.49
N ASP A 192 -1.95 14.98 5.65
CA ASP A 192 -0.76 15.79 5.93
C ASP A 192 -1.09 17.27 6.13
N LYS A 193 -1.96 17.84 5.28
CA LYS A 193 -2.42 19.23 5.44
C LYS A 193 -3.18 19.43 6.74
N LYS A 194 -3.95 18.44 7.19
CA LYS A 194 -4.73 18.48 8.44
C LYS A 194 -3.85 18.49 9.67
N VAL A 195 -2.77 17.70 9.68
CA VAL A 195 -1.91 17.53 10.86
C VAL A 195 -0.72 18.48 10.89
N LYS A 196 -0.47 19.26 9.82
CA LYS A 196 0.73 20.09 9.66
C LYS A 196 1.01 21.06 10.82
N ASN A 197 -0.03 21.61 11.44
CA ASN A 197 0.08 22.65 12.48
C ASN A 197 0.14 22.08 13.90
N ILE A 198 0.06 20.75 14.08
CA ILE A 198 0.17 20.15 15.41
C ILE A 198 1.62 20.34 15.90
N PRO A 199 1.84 20.89 17.11
CA PRO A 199 3.14 21.43 17.51
C PRO A 199 4.20 20.33 17.69
N THR A 200 3.85 19.22 18.33
CA THR A 200 4.82 18.16 18.63
C THR A 200 4.86 17.09 17.53
N ARG A 201 6.06 16.59 17.23
CA ARG A 201 6.27 15.52 16.25
C ARG A 201 5.50 14.25 16.60
N LYS A 202 5.55 13.83 17.87
CA LYS A 202 4.84 12.64 18.35
C LYS A 202 3.32 12.76 18.15
N LEU A 203 2.73 13.91 18.46
CA LEU A 203 1.30 14.14 18.22
C LEU A 203 0.97 14.23 16.73
N ARG A 204 1.85 14.80 15.89
CA ARG A 204 1.69 14.76 14.42
C ARG A 204 1.67 13.34 13.89
N PHE A 205 2.62 12.52 14.31
CA PHE A 205 2.70 11.12 13.90
C PHE A 205 1.46 10.35 14.36
N TYR A 206 1.09 10.47 15.65
CA TYR A 206 -0.14 9.88 16.17
C TYR A 206 -1.37 10.24 15.33
N ASN A 207 -1.58 11.55 15.10
CA ASN A 207 -2.75 12.02 14.36
C ASN A 207 -2.70 11.59 12.88
N LYS A 208 -1.51 11.51 12.28
CA LYS A 208 -1.37 11.03 10.91
C LYS A 208 -1.76 9.55 10.82
N THR A 209 -1.23 8.72 11.71
CA THR A 209 -1.50 7.28 11.79
C THR A 209 -2.98 7.00 12.08
N LEU A 210 -3.62 7.83 12.92
CA LEU A 210 -5.05 7.79 13.23
C LEU A 210 -5.94 7.89 11.98
N TYR A 211 -5.47 8.54 10.92
CA TYR A 211 -6.20 8.59 9.65
C TYR A 211 -5.69 7.57 8.62
N SER A 212 -4.38 7.30 8.58
CA SER A 212 -3.78 6.50 7.50
C SER A 212 -3.98 5.00 7.67
N LEU A 213 -3.83 4.44 8.87
CA LEU A 213 -4.01 2.99 9.06
C LEU A 213 -5.47 2.55 8.84
N PRO A 214 -6.49 3.24 9.41
CA PRO A 214 -7.87 2.93 9.08
C PRO A 214 -8.18 3.09 7.59
N LEU A 215 -7.56 4.05 6.90
CA LEU A 215 -7.73 4.22 5.46
C LEU A 215 -7.15 3.02 4.70
N ALA A 216 -5.93 2.59 5.04
CA ALA A 216 -5.23 1.46 4.42
C ALA A 216 -6.09 0.19 4.50
N GLN A 217 -6.54 -0.16 5.70
CA GLN A 217 -7.38 -1.33 5.97
C GLN A 217 -8.68 -1.30 5.15
N ARG A 218 -9.36 -0.15 5.10
CA ARG A 218 -10.64 -0.02 4.40
C ARG A 218 -10.49 -0.10 2.88
N THR A 219 -9.40 0.43 2.33
CA THR A 219 -9.12 0.28 0.89
C THR A 219 -8.61 -1.08 0.50
N THR A 220 -7.84 -1.75 1.37
CA THR A 220 -7.43 -3.15 1.16
C THR A 220 -8.66 -4.06 1.17
N ALA A 221 -9.57 -3.91 2.13
CA ALA A 221 -10.82 -4.66 2.14
C ALA A 221 -11.67 -4.42 0.88
N GLY A 222 -11.72 -3.18 0.40
CA GLY A 222 -12.38 -2.86 -0.86
C GLY A 222 -11.73 -3.54 -2.07
N CYS A 223 -10.40 -3.58 -2.13
CA CYS A 223 -9.66 -4.24 -3.20
C CYS A 223 -9.89 -5.76 -3.20
N TYR A 224 -9.97 -6.38 -2.02
CA TYR A 224 -10.36 -7.79 -1.87
C TYR A 224 -11.76 -8.07 -2.44
N ILE A 225 -12.75 -7.23 -2.11
CA ILE A 225 -14.11 -7.36 -2.64
C ILE A 225 -14.12 -7.21 -4.18
N LEU A 226 -13.37 -6.24 -4.71
CA LEU A 226 -13.23 -6.04 -6.15
C LEU A 226 -12.66 -7.30 -6.82
N PHE A 227 -11.57 -7.84 -6.28
CA PHE A 227 -10.90 -9.02 -6.80
C PHE A 227 -11.84 -10.22 -6.86
N ILE A 228 -12.51 -10.54 -5.75
CA ILE A 228 -13.44 -11.68 -5.68
C ILE A 228 -14.61 -11.49 -6.62
N LYS A 229 -15.15 -10.27 -6.74
CA LYS A 229 -16.22 -9.96 -7.69
C LYS A 229 -15.78 -10.24 -9.13
N GLU A 230 -14.57 -9.86 -9.49
CA GLU A 230 -14.03 -10.10 -10.83
C GLU A 230 -13.79 -11.60 -11.09
N LEU A 231 -13.30 -12.34 -10.10
CA LEU A 231 -13.19 -13.80 -10.20
C LEU A 231 -14.55 -14.45 -10.46
N LYS A 232 -15.57 -14.11 -9.66
CA LYS A 232 -16.94 -14.62 -9.81
C LYS A 232 -17.51 -14.30 -11.20
N ASN A 233 -17.31 -13.07 -11.68
CA ASN A 233 -17.77 -12.68 -13.01
C ASN A 233 -17.04 -13.44 -14.11
N SER A 234 -15.74 -13.74 -13.96
CA SER A 234 -15.00 -14.50 -14.98
C SER A 234 -15.41 -15.97 -15.06
N CYS A 235 -15.81 -16.59 -13.95
CA CYS A 235 -16.29 -17.98 -13.93
C CYS A 235 -17.72 -18.16 -14.46
N LEU A 236 -18.48 -17.08 -14.68
CA LEU A 236 -19.83 -17.15 -15.27
C LEU A 236 -19.82 -17.21 -16.81
N TYR A 237 -18.65 -17.07 -17.44
CA TYR A 237 -18.46 -17.10 -18.89
C TYR A 237 -17.55 -18.25 -19.37
N GLU A 238 -17.22 -19.19 -18.48
CA GLU A 238 -16.57 -20.48 -18.78
C GLU A 238 -17.61 -21.60 -18.65
#